data_AF-A0A2P2GKN3-F1
#
_entry.id   AF-A0A2P2GKN3-F1
#
_cell.length_a   1.000
_cell.length_b   1.000
_cell.length_c   1.000
_cell.angle_alpha   90.00
_cell.angle_beta   90.00
_cell.angle_gamma   90.00
#
_symmetry.space_group_name_H-M   'P 1'
#
loop_
_entity.id
_entity.type
_entity.pdbx_description
1 polymer ?
#
loop_
_entity_poly.entity_id
_entity_poly.type
_entity_poly.pdbx_seq_one_letter_code
_entity_poly.pdbx_strand_id
1 'polypeptide(L)'
;MNEQTFADEPHTVRITADGHTATVVLDGADMSRALAGYTLEHRVGQPPLLVLYPSPRHSAAFDGLAHVAVAETTDPGPAVAEFLRHINPTALDQAALQRNDLDGSPNELTKAMLAQLIDWAEGRT
;
A
#
# COMPACT_ATOMS: atom_id res chain seq x y z
N MET A 1 -21.64 29.41 -10.23
CA MET A 1 -20.71 28.88 -11.24
C MET A 1 -20.65 27.39 -10.96
N ASN A 2 -21.28 26.57 -11.80
CA ASN A 2 -21.39 25.13 -11.55
C ASN A 2 -20.02 24.50 -11.76
N GLU A 3 -19.47 23.90 -10.70
CA GLU A 3 -18.34 22.99 -10.79
C GLU A 3 -18.85 21.72 -11.47
N GLN A 4 -18.74 21.66 -12.80
CA GLN A 4 -18.88 20.39 -13.51
C GLN A 4 -17.67 19.54 -13.16
N THR A 5 -17.84 18.68 -12.17
CA THR A 5 -16.88 17.63 -11.81
C THR A 5 -16.82 16.64 -12.97
N PHE A 6 -15.72 16.63 -13.73
CA PHE A 6 -15.48 15.67 -14.82
C PHE A 6 -15.17 14.24 -14.33
N ALA A 7 -15.66 13.86 -13.14
CA ALA A 7 -15.44 12.54 -12.52
C ALA A 7 -16.55 11.52 -12.84
N ASP A 8 -17.43 11.81 -13.80
CA ASP A 8 -18.73 11.14 -13.91
C ASP A 8 -18.88 10.19 -15.10
N GLU A 9 -17.88 10.09 -16.00
CA GLU A 9 -17.98 9.22 -17.17
C GLU A 9 -17.08 7.98 -17.09
N PRO A 10 -17.65 6.77 -17.26
CA PRO A 10 -16.88 5.53 -17.27
C PRO A 10 -16.04 5.43 -18.54
N HIS A 11 -14.74 5.17 -18.37
CA HIS A 11 -13.81 4.91 -19.46
C HIS A 11 -13.73 3.41 -19.77
N THR A 12 -13.52 3.06 -21.05
CA THR A 12 -13.33 1.66 -21.44
C THR A 12 -11.90 1.26 -21.19
N VAL A 13 -11.70 0.24 -20.36
CA VAL A 13 -10.38 -0.32 -20.07
C VAL A 13 -10.33 -1.79 -20.46
N ARG A 14 -9.27 -2.19 -21.17
CA ARG A 14 -8.90 -3.59 -21.37
C ARG A 14 -7.51 -3.83 -20.81
N ILE A 15 -7.44 -4.74 -19.84
CA ILE A 15 -6.20 -5.23 -19.27
C ILE A 15 -6.05 -6.70 -19.69
N THR A 16 -4.94 -7.04 -20.34
CA THR A 16 -4.57 -8.42 -20.66
C THR A 16 -3.25 -8.71 -19.97
N ALA A 17 -3.22 -9.65 -19.03
CA ALA A 17 -2.01 -10.01 -18.29
C ALA A 17 -1.64 -11.48 -18.55
N ASP A 18 -0.33 -11.75 -18.65
CA ASP A 18 0.24 -13.11 -18.82
C ASP A 18 0.97 -13.61 -17.56
N GLY A 19 0.78 -12.92 -16.43
CA GLY A 19 1.40 -13.21 -15.14
C GLY A 19 2.75 -12.51 -14.92
N HIS A 20 3.40 -11.99 -15.97
CA HIS A 20 4.67 -11.26 -15.85
C HIS A 20 4.56 -9.84 -16.39
N THR A 21 3.71 -9.64 -17.39
CA THR A 21 3.45 -8.35 -18.03
C THR A 21 1.96 -8.12 -18.17
N ALA A 22 1.59 -6.87 -18.43
CA ALA A 22 0.22 -6.50 -18.73
C ALA A 22 0.19 -5.53 -19.91
N THR A 23 -0.72 -5.77 -20.85
CA THR A 23 -1.14 -4.78 -21.83
C THR A 23 -2.32 -4.01 -21.27
N VAL A 24 -2.21 -2.68 -21.21
CA VAL A 24 -3.27 -1.79 -20.72
C VAL A 24 -3.73 -0.90 -21.88
N VAL A 25 -4.98 -1.07 -22.28
CA VAL A 25 -5.63 -0.24 -23.31
C VAL A 25 -6.72 0.58 -22.66
N LEU A 26 -6.61 1.91 -22.75
CA LEU A 26 -7.58 2.89 -22.25
C LEU A 26 -8.22 3.59 -23.44
N ASP A 27 -9.55 3.48 -23.58
CA ASP A 27 -10.32 4.06 -24.69
C ASP A 27 -9.74 3.74 -26.09
N GLY A 28 -9.11 2.57 -26.22
CA GLY A 28 -8.47 2.11 -27.45
C GLY A 28 -6.99 2.49 -27.60
N ALA A 29 -6.43 3.33 -26.72
CA ALA A 29 -5.02 3.71 -26.72
C ALA A 29 -4.18 2.75 -25.84
N ASP A 30 -3.09 2.21 -26.40
CA ASP A 30 -2.16 1.34 -25.66
C ASP A 30 -1.24 2.17 -24.76
N MET A 31 -1.40 2.00 -23.45
CA MET A 31 -0.67 2.71 -22.39
C MET A 31 0.46 1.87 -21.79
N SER A 32 0.68 0.64 -22.24
CA SER A 32 1.53 -0.33 -21.55
C SER A 32 2.97 0.13 -21.32
N ARG A 33 3.52 0.93 -22.25
CA ARG A 33 4.88 1.51 -22.12
C ARG A 33 4.93 2.78 -21.28
N ALA A 34 3.81 3.47 -21.15
CA ALA A 34 3.69 4.71 -20.41
C ALA A 34 3.49 4.48 -18.90
N LEU A 35 3.21 3.24 -18.50
CA LEU A 35 2.90 2.87 -17.12
C LEU A 35 4.08 2.14 -16.46
N ALA A 36 4.32 2.47 -15.19
CA ALA A 36 5.13 1.68 -14.27
C ALA A 36 4.28 0.63 -13.53
N GLY A 37 2.96 0.83 -13.45
CA GLY A 37 2.03 -0.10 -12.82
C GLY A 37 0.59 0.41 -12.82
N TYR A 38 -0.32 -0.38 -12.24
CA TYR A 38 -1.70 0.02 -12.00
C TYR A 38 -2.27 -0.70 -10.76
N THR A 39 -3.36 -0.21 -10.21
CA THR A 39 -4.18 -0.88 -9.19
C THR A 39 -5.64 -0.83 -9.62
N LEU A 40 -6.31 -1.98 -9.61
CA LEU A 40 -7.74 -2.10 -9.88
C LEU A 40 -8.44 -2.58 -8.61
N GLU A 41 -9.36 -1.78 -8.10
CA GLU A 41 -10.19 -2.11 -6.96
C GLU A 41 -11.66 -2.13 -7.38
N HIS A 42 -12.41 -3.12 -6.90
CA HIS A 42 -13.85 -3.17 -7.09
C HIS A 42 -14.52 -3.62 -5.79
N ARG A 43 -15.37 -2.74 -5.24
CA ARG A 43 -16.20 -3.05 -4.07
C ARG A 43 -17.61 -3.39 -4.54
N VAL A 44 -18.23 -4.37 -3.90
CA VAL A 44 -19.61 -4.76 -4.20
C VAL A 44 -20.53 -3.54 -4.11
N GLY A 45 -21.28 -3.28 -5.18
CA GLY A 45 -22.21 -2.15 -5.25
C GLY A 45 -21.57 -0.78 -5.53
N GLN A 46 -20.29 -0.73 -5.92
CA GLN A 46 -19.59 0.48 -6.32
C GLN A 46 -18.97 0.31 -7.72
N PRO A 47 -18.80 1.38 -8.51
CA PRO A 47 -18.03 1.30 -9.75
C PRO A 47 -16.56 0.91 -9.46
N PRO A 48 -15.90 0.19 -10.38
CA PRO A 48 -14.48 -0.14 -10.24
C PRO A 48 -13.61 1.13 -10.31
N LEU A 49 -12.58 1.18 -9.47
CA LEU A 49 -11.56 2.23 -9.46
C LEU A 49 -10.27 1.69 -10.06
N LEU A 50 -9.79 2.33 -11.13
CA LEU A 50 -8.49 2.04 -11.73
C LEU A 50 -7.53 3.22 -11.50
N VAL A 51 -6.44 2.95 -10.80
CA VAL A 51 -5.34 3.90 -10.60
C VAL A 51 -4.18 3.50 -11.49
N LEU A 52 -3.68 4.42 -12.31
CA LEU A 52 -2.57 4.22 -13.23
C LEU A 52 -1.31 4.94 -12.72
N TYR A 53 -0.19 4.24 -12.63
CA TYR A 53 1.09 4.81 -12.20
C TYR A 53 1.98 5.05 -13.41
N PRO A 54 2.29 6.31 -13.79
CA PRO A 54 3.11 6.60 -14.96
C PRO A 54 4.57 6.21 -14.76
N SER A 55 5.23 5.81 -15.84
CA SER A 55 6.66 5.54 -15.87
C SER A 55 7.46 6.85 -15.98
N PRO A 56 8.48 7.09 -15.15
CA PRO A 56 9.26 8.33 -15.19
C PRO A 56 10.12 8.48 -16.47
N ARG A 57 10.28 7.40 -17.26
CA ARG A 57 11.10 7.39 -18.49
C ARG A 57 10.33 7.77 -19.75
N HIS A 58 9.01 7.80 -19.68
CA HIS A 58 8.15 8.19 -20.77
C HIS A 58 7.29 9.34 -20.26
N SER A 59 7.42 10.53 -20.85
CA SER A 59 6.43 11.58 -20.62
C SER A 59 5.10 11.05 -21.16
N ALA A 60 4.30 10.45 -20.30
CA ALA A 60 2.95 10.07 -20.63
C ALA A 60 2.18 11.38 -20.79
N ALA A 61 2.06 11.87 -22.03
CA ALA A 61 1.09 12.90 -22.35
C ALA A 61 -0.28 12.23 -22.23
N PHE A 62 -0.87 12.35 -21.04
CA PHE A 62 -2.24 11.93 -20.79
C PHE A 62 -3.15 13.09 -21.17
N ASP A 63 -3.83 12.97 -22.32
CA ASP A 63 -4.88 13.90 -22.72
C ASP A 63 -6.23 13.28 -22.32
N GLY A 64 -6.65 13.59 -21.10
CA GLY A 64 -7.87 13.06 -20.48
C GLY A 64 -8.07 13.69 -19.10
N LEU A 65 -9.32 13.71 -18.62
CA LEU A 65 -9.64 14.21 -17.27
C LEU A 65 -9.57 13.03 -16.30
N ALA A 66 -8.47 12.92 -15.55
CA ALA A 66 -8.29 11.88 -14.55
C ALA A 66 -8.68 12.39 -13.15
N HIS A 67 -9.35 11.53 -12.37
CA HIS A 67 -9.41 11.73 -10.93
C HIS A 67 -8.06 11.33 -10.32
N VAL A 68 -7.17 12.30 -10.16
CA VAL A 68 -5.92 12.09 -9.42
C VAL A 68 -6.25 12.13 -7.94
N ALA A 69 -6.58 10.97 -7.39
CA ALA A 69 -6.53 10.79 -5.94
C ALA A 69 -5.05 10.69 -5.54
N VAL A 70 -4.49 11.81 -5.08
CA VAL A 70 -3.29 11.75 -4.23
C VAL A 70 -3.78 11.15 -2.93
N ALA A 71 -3.68 9.83 -2.79
CA ALA A 71 -3.76 9.24 -1.47
C ALA A 71 -2.66 9.91 -0.65
N GLU A 72 -3.05 10.64 0.40
CA GLU A 72 -2.09 10.95 1.44
C GLU A 72 -1.56 9.59 1.90
N THR A 73 -0.29 9.32 1.64
CA THR A 73 0.42 8.22 2.28
C THR A 73 0.17 8.42 3.76
N THR A 74 -0.74 7.63 4.34
CA THR A 74 -1.08 7.78 5.74
C THR A 74 0.21 7.55 6.49
N ASP A 75 0.69 8.59 7.18
CA ASP A 75 1.88 8.49 8.00
C ASP A 75 1.69 7.29 8.94
N PRO A 76 2.55 6.27 8.92
CA PRO A 76 2.43 5.14 9.83
C PRO A 76 2.70 5.56 11.29
N GLY A 77 3.31 6.73 11.52
CA GLY A 77 3.67 7.25 12.83
C GLY A 77 2.55 7.18 13.88
N PRO A 78 1.36 7.75 13.63
CA PRO A 78 0.22 7.66 14.55
C PRO A 78 -0.19 6.22 14.91
N ALA A 79 -0.24 5.31 13.94
CA ALA A 79 -0.62 3.91 14.18
C ALA A 79 0.44 3.15 15.00
N VAL A 80 1.71 3.37 14.70
CA VAL A 80 2.83 2.80 15.48
C VAL A 80 2.82 3.34 16.91
N ALA A 81 2.61 4.65 17.08
CA ALA A 81 2.55 5.27 18.40
C ALA A 81 1.37 4.75 19.22
N GLU A 82 0.21 4.56 18.61
CA GLU A 82 -0.96 3.97 19.27
C GLU A 82 -0.70 2.53 19.69
N PHE A 83 -0.13 1.69 18.83
CA PHE A 83 0.27 0.33 19.17
C PHE A 83 1.22 0.32 20.37
N LEU A 84 2.30 1.11 20.33
CA LEU A 84 3.30 1.17 21.40
C LEU A 84 2.72 1.67 22.73
N ARG A 85 1.71 2.57 22.71
CA ARG A 85 1.02 3.03 23.93
C ARG A 85 0.20 1.93 24.61
N HIS A 86 -0.27 0.94 23.86
CA HIS A 86 -1.05 -0.18 24.39
C HIS A 86 -0.17 -1.34 24.91
N ILE A 87 1.15 -1.27 24.69
CA ILE A 87 2.08 -2.27 25.19
C ILE A 87 2.21 -2.17 26.71
N ASN A 88 2.04 -3.30 27.39
CA ASN A 88 2.41 -3.43 28.80
C ASN A 88 3.93 -3.69 28.91
N PRO A 89 4.72 -2.77 29.51
CA PRO A 89 6.18 -2.92 29.58
C PRO A 89 6.63 -4.15 30.34
N THR A 90 5.93 -4.53 31.42
CA THR A 90 6.28 -5.72 32.22
C THR A 90 6.02 -6.99 31.43
N ALA A 91 4.92 -7.05 30.67
CA ALA A 91 4.64 -8.19 29.82
C ALA A 91 5.66 -8.31 28.68
N LEU A 92 6.10 -7.18 28.11
CA LEU A 92 7.11 -7.16 27.07
C LEU A 92 8.46 -7.68 27.58
N ASP A 93 8.90 -7.22 28.74
CA ASP A 93 10.16 -7.65 29.36
C ASP A 93 10.14 -9.16 29.66
N GLN A 94 9.06 -9.65 30.25
CA GLN A 94 8.88 -11.08 30.52
C GLN A 94 8.87 -11.92 29.26
N ALA A 95 8.11 -11.52 28.24
CA ALA A 95 8.03 -12.24 26.98
C ALA A 95 9.38 -12.26 26.26
N ALA A 96 10.10 -11.13 26.23
CA ALA A 96 11.43 -11.03 25.63
C ALA A 96 12.45 -11.96 26.33
N LEU A 97 12.44 -12.02 27.67
CA LEU A 97 13.31 -12.89 28.46
C LEU A 97 12.98 -14.39 28.30
N GLN A 98 11.77 -14.74 27.88
CA GLN A 98 11.32 -16.12 27.69
C GLN A 98 11.54 -16.64 26.25
N ARG A 99 12.05 -15.80 25.35
CA ARG A 99 12.31 -16.24 23.97
C ARG A 99 13.41 -17.29 23.91
N ASN A 100 13.25 -18.24 22.99
CA ASN A 100 14.20 -19.35 22.81
C ASN A 100 15.38 -18.99 21.89
N ASP A 101 15.38 -17.80 21.30
CA ASP A 101 16.38 -17.31 20.33
C ASP A 101 17.39 -16.33 20.94
N LEU A 102 17.50 -16.33 22.26
CA LEU A 102 18.50 -15.59 23.03
C LEU A 102 19.91 -16.19 22.77
N ASP A 103 20.84 -15.37 22.26
CA ASP A 103 22.20 -15.68 21.81
C ASP A 103 23.36 -15.13 22.69
N GLY A 104 23.07 -14.37 23.76
CA GLY A 104 24.06 -13.74 24.63
C GLY A 104 24.78 -12.51 24.04
N SER A 105 24.37 -12.03 22.86
CA SER A 105 25.07 -10.94 22.17
C SER A 105 24.86 -9.57 22.84
N PRO A 106 25.74 -8.58 22.59
CA PRO A 106 25.46 -7.21 22.99
C PRO A 106 24.11 -6.73 22.45
N ASN A 107 23.32 -6.08 23.32
CA ASN A 107 21.97 -5.59 23.05
C ASN A 107 20.92 -6.69 22.74
N GLU A 108 21.20 -7.95 23.06
CA GLU A 108 20.29 -9.08 22.87
C GLU A 108 18.90 -8.83 23.43
N LEU A 109 18.77 -8.34 24.68
CA LEU A 109 17.47 -8.06 25.27
C LEU A 109 16.67 -7.03 24.45
N THR A 110 17.32 -5.98 23.95
CA THR A 110 16.68 -5.00 23.09
C THR A 110 16.22 -5.61 21.77
N LYS A 111 17.04 -6.48 21.16
CA LYS A 111 16.65 -7.22 19.95
C LYS A 111 15.45 -8.13 20.21
N ALA A 112 15.46 -8.84 21.33
CA ALA A 112 14.38 -9.72 21.78
C ALA A 112 13.07 -8.93 21.99
N MET A 113 13.13 -7.76 22.62
CA MET A 113 11.98 -6.86 22.78
C MET A 113 11.43 -6.39 21.42
N LEU A 114 12.29 -6.00 20.48
CA LEU A 114 11.85 -5.58 19.14
C LEU A 114 11.21 -6.74 18.37
N ALA A 115 11.79 -7.93 18.42
CA ALA A 115 11.23 -9.12 17.79
C ALA A 115 9.87 -9.48 18.39
N GLN A 116 9.72 -9.40 19.72
CA GLN A 116 8.45 -9.67 20.37
C GLN A 116 7.37 -8.65 20.01
N LEU A 117 7.72 -7.36 19.88
CA LEU A 117 6.79 -6.33 19.42
C LEU A 117 6.30 -6.59 17.99
N ILE A 118 7.17 -7.10 17.12
CA ILE A 118 6.81 -7.50 15.75
C ILE A 118 5.86 -8.70 15.79
N ASP A 119 6.18 -9.73 16.58
CA ASP A 119 5.32 -10.91 16.74
C ASP A 119 3.91 -10.51 17.22
N TRP A 120 3.80 -9.63 18.22
CA TRP A 120 2.52 -9.12 18.69
C TRP A 120 1.78 -8.27 17.67
N ALA A 121 2.47 -7.42 16.91
CA ALA A 121 1.86 -6.63 15.84
C ALA A 121 1.28 -7.53 14.72
N GLU A 122 1.90 -8.69 14.51
CA GLU A 122 1.45 -9.71 13.55
C GLU A 122 0.45 -10.73 14.16
N GLY A 123 0.08 -10.57 15.44
CA GLY A 123 -0.88 -11.45 16.13
C GLY A 123 -0.31 -12.82 16.53
N ARG A 124 1.02 -12.97 16.55
CA ARG A 124 1.73 -14.14 17.07
C ARG A 124 2.01 -13.99 18.58
N THR A 125 2.09 -15.11 19.28
CA THR A 125 2.44 -15.20 20.71
C THR A 125 3.86 -15.68 20.90
#